data_AF-A0A953P2Q8-F1
#
_entry.id   AF-A0A953P2Q8-F1
#
_cell.length_a   1.000
_cell.length_b   1.000
_cell.length_c   1.000
_cell.angle_alpha   90.00
_cell.angle_beta   90.00
_cell.angle_gamma   90.00
#
_symmetry.space_group_name_H-M   'P 1'
#
loop_
_entity.id
_entity.type
_entity.pdbx_description
1 polymer ?
#
loop_
_entity_poly.entity_id
_entity_poly.type
_entity_poly.pdbx_seq_one_letter_code
_entity_poly.pdbx_strand_id
1 'polypeptide(L)'
;MKIRNLIVAFLLAVAALAVGQTSLEDSVSLSLARTASNIAANTLHKNMAGYMAVYVPDKDWEKLSRDSDLGPFLKLREMKTGRSMMLMLSGDNTAVRVAVYFEGMDAMGMVVFTPGSNAKLEALSVKPVPKEALKEVDAEQGLLFSRGEVTSDDGDAVVTYQITSSQKKNLNFKF
;
A
#
# COMPACT_ATOMS: atom_id res chain seq x y z
N MET A 1 -34.57 -13.30 -56.80
CA MET A 1 -34.05 -12.30 -55.84
C MET A 1 -34.21 -12.84 -54.42
N LYS A 2 -33.12 -13.25 -53.76
CA LYS A 2 -33.01 -13.56 -52.32
C LYS A 2 -31.52 -13.72 -51.98
N ILE A 3 -30.90 -12.63 -51.52
CA ILE A 3 -29.55 -12.64 -50.94
C ILE A 3 -29.72 -12.99 -49.46
N ARG A 4 -29.16 -14.11 -49.03
CA ARG A 4 -29.02 -14.45 -47.61
C ARG A 4 -27.69 -15.16 -47.39
N ASN A 5 -26.61 -14.40 -47.34
CA ASN A 5 -25.37 -14.83 -46.69
C ASN A 5 -25.01 -13.79 -45.64
N LEU A 6 -25.21 -14.20 -44.39
CA LEU A 6 -24.85 -13.55 -43.15
C LEU A 6 -23.32 -13.60 -43.01
N ILE A 7 -22.63 -12.46 -43.05
CA ILE A 7 -21.22 -12.38 -42.67
C ILE A 7 -21.17 -12.05 -41.18
N VAL A 8 -20.85 -13.05 -40.38
CA VAL A 8 -20.43 -12.91 -38.98
C VAL A 8 -19.02 -12.34 -39.00
N ALA A 9 -18.85 -11.08 -38.61
CA ALA A 9 -17.55 -10.45 -38.50
C ALA A 9 -17.12 -10.35 -37.03
N PHE A 10 -16.20 -11.26 -36.67
CA PHE A 10 -15.04 -11.05 -35.80
C PHE A 10 -15.24 -10.29 -34.47
N LEU A 11 -15.53 -11.05 -33.41
CA LEU A 11 -15.23 -10.67 -32.03
C LEU A 11 -13.90 -11.32 -31.64
N LEU A 12 -12.80 -10.57 -31.71
CA LEU A 12 -11.49 -11.05 -31.23
C LEU A 12 -10.58 -9.86 -30.90
N ALA A 13 -10.87 -9.15 -29.80
CA ALA A 13 -9.94 -8.17 -29.25
C ALA A 13 -10.27 -7.76 -27.80
N VAL A 14 -10.35 -8.68 -26.83
CA VAL A 14 -10.28 -8.28 -25.41
C VAL A 14 -9.64 -9.38 -24.55
N ALA A 15 -8.30 -9.47 -24.55
CA ALA A 15 -7.58 -10.26 -23.54
C ALA A 15 -6.23 -9.63 -23.13
N ALA A 16 -5.65 -8.76 -23.96
CA ALA A 16 -4.35 -8.15 -23.70
C ALA A 16 -4.37 -6.95 -22.71
N LEU A 17 -5.55 -6.39 -22.40
CA LEU A 17 -5.65 -5.22 -21.52
C LEU A 17 -5.51 -5.57 -20.03
N ALA A 18 -5.97 -6.75 -19.61
CA ALA A 18 -5.94 -7.16 -18.21
C ALA A 18 -4.50 -7.42 -17.71
N VAL A 19 -3.66 -8.05 -18.52
CA VAL A 19 -2.27 -8.37 -18.15
C VAL A 19 -1.41 -7.10 -18.04
N GLY A 20 -1.64 -6.11 -18.92
CA GLY A 20 -0.93 -4.82 -18.88
C GLY A 20 -1.31 -3.99 -17.65
N GLN A 21 -2.59 -3.94 -17.29
CA GLN A 21 -3.09 -3.20 -16.13
C GLN A 21 -2.54 -3.73 -14.81
N THR A 22 -2.50 -5.06 -14.63
CA THR A 22 -1.93 -5.67 -13.41
C THR A 22 -0.45 -5.33 -13.25
N SER A 23 0.36 -5.38 -14.31
CA SER A 23 1.79 -5.06 -14.23
C SER A 23 2.07 -3.60 -13.87
N LEU A 24 1.25 -2.68 -14.36
CA LEU A 24 1.39 -1.25 -14.10
C LEU A 24 0.95 -0.92 -12.67
N GLU A 25 -0.18 -1.48 -12.22
CA GLU A 25 -0.68 -1.32 -10.85
C GLU A 25 0.32 -1.88 -9.83
N ASP A 26 0.94 -3.02 -10.13
CA ASP A 26 2.00 -3.61 -9.29
C ASP A 26 3.23 -2.69 -9.22
N SER A 27 3.67 -2.11 -10.36
CA SER A 27 4.79 -1.16 -10.37
C SER A 27 4.50 0.12 -9.58
N VAL A 28 3.28 0.64 -9.70
CA VAL A 28 2.86 1.85 -8.98
C VAL A 28 2.76 1.56 -7.49
N SER A 29 2.05 0.50 -7.09
CA SER A 29 1.88 0.15 -5.68
C SER A 29 3.20 -0.19 -4.99
N LEU A 30 4.15 -0.84 -5.66
CA LEU A 30 5.50 -1.05 -5.14
C LEU A 30 6.26 0.27 -4.93
N SER A 31 6.15 1.20 -5.87
CA SER A 31 6.78 2.52 -5.76
C SER A 31 6.22 3.30 -4.57
N LEU A 32 4.89 3.28 -4.41
CA LEU A 32 4.22 3.88 -3.25
C LEU A 32 4.62 3.18 -1.95
N ALA A 33 4.82 1.87 -1.95
CA ALA A 33 5.24 1.12 -0.76
C ALA A 33 6.64 1.55 -0.29
N ARG A 34 7.57 1.77 -1.23
CA ARG A 34 8.89 2.34 -0.94
C ARG A 34 8.78 3.74 -0.38
N THR A 35 8.03 4.63 -1.03
CA THR A 35 7.82 6.00 -0.54
C THR A 35 7.21 6.02 0.86
N ALA A 36 6.17 5.23 1.11
CA ALA A 36 5.55 5.14 2.43
C ALA A 36 6.52 4.57 3.49
N SER A 37 7.36 3.61 3.12
CA SER A 37 8.38 3.05 4.01
C SER A 37 9.43 4.08 4.37
N ASN A 38 9.92 4.88 3.41
CA ASN A 38 10.83 5.99 3.70
C ASN A 38 10.19 7.02 4.64
N ILE A 39 8.93 7.40 4.38
CA ILE A 39 8.19 8.33 5.24
C ILE A 39 8.07 7.77 6.67
N ALA A 40 7.69 6.50 6.81
CA ALA A 40 7.56 5.85 8.11
C ALA A 40 8.91 5.72 8.82
N ALA A 41 9.96 5.31 8.11
CA ALA A 41 11.32 5.17 8.63
C ALA A 41 11.86 6.49 9.18
N ASN A 42 11.71 7.57 8.41
CA ASN A 42 12.16 8.91 8.78
C ASN A 42 11.32 9.49 9.92
N THR A 43 10.00 9.27 9.90
CA THR A 43 9.11 9.78 10.95
C THR A 43 9.35 9.09 12.29
N LEU A 44 9.52 7.76 12.26
CA LEU A 44 9.66 6.97 13.48
C LEU A 44 11.13 6.83 13.93
N HIS A 45 12.08 7.27 13.10
CA HIS A 45 13.52 7.02 13.25
C HIS A 45 13.82 5.53 13.47
N LYS A 46 13.21 4.67 12.64
CA LYS A 46 13.27 3.20 12.76
C LYS A 46 13.51 2.53 11.41
N ASN A 47 14.08 1.33 11.46
CA ASN A 47 14.15 0.43 10.31
C ASN A 47 12.77 -0.24 10.10
N MET A 48 12.29 -0.28 8.86
CA MET A 48 10.99 -0.84 8.49
C MET A 48 11.03 -2.35 8.16
N ALA A 49 12.17 -3.01 8.29
CA ALA A 49 12.26 -4.47 8.17
C ALA A 49 11.36 -5.15 9.21
N GLY A 50 10.57 -6.14 8.75
CA GLY A 50 9.56 -6.82 9.57
C GLY A 50 8.18 -6.16 9.52
N TYR A 51 8.05 -4.96 8.94
CA TYR A 51 6.76 -4.35 8.67
C TYR A 51 6.16 -4.90 7.36
N MET A 52 4.85 -4.72 7.25
CA MET A 52 4.05 -4.96 6.06
C MET A 52 3.44 -3.64 5.60
N ALA A 53 3.52 -3.36 4.31
CA ALA A 53 2.85 -2.24 3.68
C ALA A 53 1.59 -2.74 2.97
N VAL A 54 0.41 -2.28 3.39
CA VAL A 54 -0.88 -2.66 2.80
C VAL A 54 -1.36 -1.56 1.88
N TYR A 55 -1.56 -1.89 0.60
CA TYR A 55 -1.98 -0.94 -0.42
C TYR A 55 -3.50 -0.96 -0.60
N VAL A 56 -4.12 0.22 -0.55
CA VAL A 56 -5.54 0.41 -0.85
C VAL A 56 -5.69 1.41 -1.99
N PRO A 57 -6.06 0.96 -3.21
CA PRO A 57 -6.36 1.85 -4.32
C PRO A 57 -7.75 2.50 -4.18
N ASP A 58 -8.02 3.52 -5.00
CA ASP A 58 -9.31 4.24 -5.00
C ASP A 58 -10.51 3.33 -5.28
N LYS A 59 -10.37 2.38 -6.21
CA LYS A 59 -11.41 1.40 -6.58
C LYS A 59 -11.90 0.53 -5.41
N ASP A 60 -11.03 0.29 -4.43
CA ASP A 60 -11.33 -0.58 -3.28
C ASP A 60 -11.67 0.22 -2.01
N TRP A 61 -11.58 1.54 -2.07
CA TRP A 61 -11.70 2.44 -0.90
C TRP A 61 -13.03 2.26 -0.17
N GLU A 62 -14.15 2.34 -0.88
CA GLU A 62 -15.49 2.24 -0.28
C GLU A 62 -15.72 0.87 0.34
N LYS A 63 -15.24 -0.18 -0.34
CA LYS A 63 -15.36 -1.56 0.11
C LYS A 63 -14.55 -1.80 1.38
N LEU A 64 -13.26 -1.48 1.36
CA LEU A 64 -12.34 -1.67 2.48
C LEU A 64 -12.56 -0.68 3.61
N SER A 65 -13.37 0.38 3.42
CA SER A 65 -13.77 1.27 4.52
C SER A 65 -14.58 0.58 5.63
N ARG A 66 -15.15 -0.60 5.34
CA ARG A 66 -15.88 -1.44 6.30
C ARG A 66 -14.98 -2.39 7.08
N ASP A 67 -13.78 -2.64 6.60
CA ASP A 67 -12.80 -3.51 7.26
C ASP A 67 -12.43 -2.94 8.64
N SER A 68 -12.30 -3.81 9.63
CA SER A 68 -12.07 -3.40 11.02
C SER A 68 -10.66 -2.83 11.25
N ASP A 69 -9.67 -3.26 10.47
CA ASP A 69 -8.29 -2.81 10.55
C ASP A 69 -8.00 -1.62 9.63
N LEU A 70 -8.48 -1.65 8.38
CA LEU A 70 -8.23 -0.61 7.38
C LEU A 70 -9.24 0.53 7.45
N GLY A 71 -10.50 0.22 7.75
CA GLY A 71 -11.61 1.17 7.76
C GLY A 71 -11.39 2.40 8.65
N PRO A 72 -10.85 2.28 9.87
CA PRO A 72 -10.54 3.43 10.72
C PRO A 72 -9.58 4.44 10.08
N PHE A 73 -8.65 4.00 9.22
CA PHE A 73 -7.74 4.89 8.50
C PHE A 73 -8.39 5.45 7.24
N LEU A 74 -9.08 4.61 6.46
CA LEU A 74 -9.74 5.05 5.22
C LEU A 74 -10.82 6.12 5.46
N LYS A 75 -11.49 6.09 6.62
CA LYS A 75 -12.51 7.08 7.01
C LYS A 75 -11.93 8.45 7.40
N LEU A 76 -10.61 8.59 7.55
CA LEU A 76 -9.98 9.87 7.90
C LEU A 76 -9.86 10.83 6.72
N ARG A 77 -10.03 10.33 5.49
CA ARG A 77 -10.00 11.10 4.26
C ARG A 77 -11.18 10.71 3.39
N GLU A 78 -11.72 11.68 2.66
CA GLU A 78 -12.78 11.41 1.69
C GLU A 78 -12.28 10.53 0.54
N MET A 79 -13.17 9.76 -0.07
CA MET A 79 -12.84 9.04 -1.30
C MET A 79 -12.73 10.03 -2.47
N LYS A 80 -11.70 9.88 -3.30
CA LYS A 80 -11.45 10.70 -4.49
C LYS A 80 -10.74 9.85 -5.53
N THR A 81 -11.05 10.04 -6.82
CA THR A 81 -10.35 9.37 -7.92
C THR A 81 -8.84 9.63 -7.86
N GLY A 82 -8.05 8.57 -8.04
CA GLY A 82 -6.59 8.61 -7.96
C GLY A 82 -6.03 8.70 -6.53
N ARG A 83 -6.88 8.68 -5.49
CA ARG A 83 -6.45 8.62 -4.11
C ARG A 83 -6.14 7.19 -3.69
N SER A 84 -4.99 6.98 -3.09
CA SER A 84 -4.65 5.68 -2.50
C SER A 84 -4.09 5.84 -1.11
N MET A 85 -4.02 4.74 -0.37
CA MET A 85 -3.43 4.68 0.96
C MET A 85 -2.41 3.54 1.02
N MET A 86 -1.32 3.79 1.73
CA MET A 86 -0.41 2.74 2.19
C MET A 86 -0.44 2.70 3.72
N LEU A 87 -0.83 1.56 4.30
CA LEU A 87 -0.77 1.35 5.74
C LEU A 87 0.43 0.48 6.09
N MET A 88 1.32 1.04 6.91
CA MET A 88 2.47 0.35 7.48
C MET A 88 2.07 -0.25 8.82
N LEU A 89 2.18 -1.57 8.95
CA LEU A 89 1.87 -2.29 10.18
C LEU A 89 2.90 -3.38 10.48
N SER A 90 3.09 -3.68 11.75
CA SER A 90 3.92 -4.79 12.22
C SER A 90 3.03 -5.98 12.60
N GLY A 91 3.59 -7.18 12.62
CA GLY A 91 2.92 -8.35 13.22
C GLY A 91 2.71 -8.21 14.73
N ASP A 92 3.37 -7.24 15.38
CA ASP A 92 3.05 -6.82 16.74
C ASP A 92 1.87 -5.83 16.73
N ASN A 93 0.71 -6.30 17.19
CA ASN A 93 -0.54 -5.53 17.23
C ASN A 93 -0.49 -4.31 18.18
N THR A 94 0.55 -4.18 19.00
CA THR A 94 0.77 -3.01 19.87
C THR A 94 1.73 -1.98 19.25
N ALA A 95 2.37 -2.33 18.13
CA ALA A 95 3.34 -1.47 17.48
C ALA A 95 2.68 -0.28 16.76
N VAL A 96 3.46 0.78 16.61
CA VAL A 96 3.06 1.98 15.88
C VAL A 96 2.76 1.64 14.42
N ARG A 97 1.59 2.08 13.95
CA ARG A 97 1.13 2.03 12.57
C ARG A 97 1.31 3.38 11.91
N VAL A 98 1.63 3.40 10.62
CA VAL A 98 1.73 4.64 9.83
C VAL A 98 0.90 4.51 8.58
N ALA A 99 -0.14 5.32 8.44
CA ALA A 99 -0.89 5.41 7.18
C ALA A 99 -0.41 6.62 6.38
N VAL A 100 -0.12 6.44 5.10
CA VAL A 100 0.23 7.52 4.17
C VAL A 100 -0.81 7.57 3.07
N TYR A 101 -1.35 8.75 2.80
CA TYR A 101 -2.34 9.00 1.76
C TYR A 101 -1.68 9.65 0.55
N PHE A 102 -2.00 9.16 -0.63
CA PHE A 102 -1.44 9.62 -1.89
C PHE A 102 -2.53 10.13 -2.83
N GLU A 103 -2.19 11.09 -3.69
CA GLU A 103 -2.94 11.42 -4.90
C GLU A 103 -2.00 11.20 -6.10
N GLY A 104 -2.22 10.12 -6.85
CA GLY A 104 -1.21 9.63 -7.79
C GLY A 104 0.06 9.19 -7.05
N MET A 105 1.21 9.79 -7.38
CA MET A 105 2.50 9.52 -6.74
C MET A 105 2.83 10.47 -5.57
N ASP A 106 2.02 11.51 -5.38
CA ASP A 106 2.30 12.56 -4.40
C ASP A 106 1.73 12.20 -3.03
N ALA A 107 2.57 12.23 -2.00
CA ALA A 107 2.14 11.99 -0.63
C ALA A 107 1.46 13.24 -0.04
N MET A 108 0.16 13.16 0.21
CA MET A 108 -0.69 14.30 0.59
C MET A 108 -0.88 14.42 2.10
N GLY A 109 -0.64 13.35 2.84
CA GLY A 109 -0.73 13.36 4.29
C GLY A 109 -0.39 12.00 4.90
N MET A 110 -0.22 12.00 6.21
CA MET A 110 0.09 10.82 6.99
C MET A 110 -0.57 10.85 8.35
N VAL A 111 -0.73 9.66 8.94
CA VAL A 111 -1.19 9.45 10.31
C VAL A 111 -0.21 8.50 10.97
N VAL A 112 0.24 8.86 12.17
CA VAL A 112 0.98 7.95 13.07
C VAL A 112 0.02 7.54 14.17
N PHE A 113 -0.14 6.24 14.37
CA PHE A 113 -1.08 5.69 15.34
C PHE A 113 -0.43 4.61 16.18
N THR A 114 -0.49 4.77 17.50
CA THR A 114 -0.08 3.72 18.45
C THR A 114 -1.35 3.06 19.00
N PRO A 115 -1.59 1.77 18.74
CA PRO A 115 -2.73 1.05 19.31
C PRO A 115 -2.72 1.09 20.84
N GLY A 116 -3.89 1.24 21.46
CA GLY A 116 -4.06 1.29 22.90
C GLY A 116 -5.52 1.43 23.31
N SER A 117 -5.84 1.17 24.59
CA SER A 117 -7.23 1.14 25.10
C SER A 117 -8.01 2.44 24.91
N ASN A 118 -7.32 3.58 24.79
CA ASN A 118 -7.90 4.91 24.58
C ASN A 118 -7.52 5.51 23.21
N ALA A 119 -6.84 4.76 22.34
CA ALA A 119 -6.37 5.28 21.07
C ALA A 119 -7.54 5.44 20.10
N LYS A 120 -7.87 6.68 19.72
CA LYS A 120 -8.88 7.01 18.72
C LYS A 120 -8.25 7.69 17.53
N LEU A 121 -8.70 7.33 16.33
CA LEU A 121 -8.36 7.97 15.07
C LEU A 121 -9.45 8.99 14.72
N GLU A 122 -9.04 10.23 14.47
CA GLU A 122 -9.94 11.32 14.07
C GLU A 122 -9.39 12.00 12.82
N ALA A 123 -10.23 12.67 12.03
CA ALA A 123 -9.80 13.29 10.78
C ALA A 123 -8.64 14.29 10.98
N LEU A 124 -8.61 15.00 12.11
CA LEU A 124 -7.55 15.92 12.51
C LEU A 124 -6.20 15.24 12.82
N SER A 125 -6.19 13.91 12.95
CA SER A 125 -4.98 13.11 13.09
C SER A 125 -4.16 13.08 11.80
N VAL A 126 -4.76 13.38 10.64
CA VAL A 126 -4.00 13.44 9.39
C VAL A 126 -3.17 14.71 9.31
N LYS A 127 -1.85 14.57 9.33
CA LYS A 127 -0.89 15.67 9.20
C LYS A 127 -0.27 15.69 7.80
N PRO A 128 0.17 16.85 7.30
CA PRO A 128 1.02 16.91 6.11
C PRO A 128 2.28 16.04 6.30
N VAL A 129 2.76 15.43 5.22
CA VAL A 129 4.04 14.71 5.26
C VAL A 129 5.18 15.73 5.36
N PRO A 130 6.05 15.65 6.38
CA PRO A 130 7.22 16.53 6.48
C PRO A 130 8.13 16.36 5.27
N LYS A 131 8.72 17.45 4.75
CA LYS A 131 9.63 17.39 3.60
C LYS A 131 10.83 16.49 3.89
N GLU A 132 11.27 16.46 5.14
CA GLU A 132 12.36 15.65 5.64
C GLU A 132 12.03 14.16 5.55
N ALA A 133 10.76 13.78 5.69
CA ALA A 133 10.30 12.40 5.62
C ALA A 133 10.28 11.83 4.19
N LEU A 134 10.28 12.71 3.18
CA LEU A 134 10.32 12.34 1.75
C LEU A 134 11.74 12.03 1.24
N LYS A 135 12.77 12.22 2.07
CA LYS A 135 14.15 11.88 1.70
C LYS A 135 14.27 10.36 1.59
N GLU A 136 14.80 9.86 0.47
CA GLU A 136 15.05 8.43 0.27
C GLU A 136 16.04 7.89 1.30
N VAL A 137 15.67 6.78 1.94
CA VAL A 137 16.52 6.03 2.89
C VAL A 137 16.61 4.55 2.51
N ASP A 138 15.70 4.07 1.67
CA ASP A 138 15.60 2.66 1.27
C ASP A 138 16.91 2.09 0.66
N ALA A 139 17.60 2.88 -0.17
CA ALA A 139 18.89 2.48 -0.74
C ALA A 139 19.99 2.32 0.32
N GLU A 140 19.94 3.12 1.39
CA GLU A 140 20.90 3.07 2.51
C GLU A 140 20.55 1.95 3.50
N GLN A 141 19.26 1.61 3.65
CA GLN A 141 18.78 0.56 4.57
C GLN A 141 18.77 -0.85 3.98
N GLY A 142 18.92 -0.98 2.65
CA GLY A 142 18.92 -2.26 1.97
C GLY A 142 17.61 -3.02 2.13
N LEU A 143 16.47 -2.32 2.06
CA LEU A 143 15.15 -2.95 2.21
C LEU A 143 14.72 -3.67 0.93
N LEU A 144 14.09 -4.83 1.10
CA LEU A 144 13.49 -5.64 0.05
C LEU A 144 11.98 -5.74 0.28
N PHE A 145 11.23 -5.62 -0.80
CA PHE A 145 9.77 -5.63 -0.80
C PHE A 145 9.29 -6.85 -1.58
N SER A 146 8.63 -7.77 -0.88
CA SER A 146 8.03 -8.96 -1.49
C SER A 146 6.52 -8.76 -1.57
N ARG A 147 5.97 -8.74 -2.78
CA ARG A 147 4.52 -8.65 -2.99
C ARG A 147 3.83 -9.88 -2.41
N GLY A 148 2.72 -9.66 -1.73
CA GLY A 148 1.82 -10.67 -1.23
C GLY A 148 0.38 -10.16 -1.28
N GLU A 149 -0.52 -10.96 -0.73
CA GLU A 149 -1.93 -10.62 -0.59
C GLU A 149 -2.38 -11.07 0.80
N VAL A 150 -3.23 -10.26 1.43
CA VAL A 150 -3.96 -10.61 2.65
C VAL A 150 -5.45 -10.54 2.36
N THR A 151 -6.26 -11.17 3.22
CA THR A 151 -7.71 -11.18 3.06
C THR A 151 -8.33 -10.19 4.03
N SER A 152 -9.19 -9.29 3.54
CA SER A 152 -10.00 -8.39 4.38
C SER A 152 -11.07 -9.16 5.15
N ASP A 153 -11.73 -8.49 6.10
CA ASP A 153 -12.85 -9.07 6.86
C ASP A 153 -14.01 -9.56 5.96
N ASP A 154 -14.23 -8.88 4.84
CA ASP A 154 -15.28 -9.20 3.84
C ASP A 154 -14.83 -10.31 2.85
N GLY A 155 -13.60 -10.83 2.97
CA GLY A 155 -13.08 -11.91 2.13
C GLY A 155 -12.30 -11.45 0.88
N ASP A 156 -11.93 -10.17 0.80
CA ASP A 156 -11.29 -9.61 -0.39
C ASP A 156 -9.77 -9.67 -0.32
N ALA A 157 -9.14 -9.96 -1.45
CA ALA A 157 -7.69 -9.86 -1.56
C ALA A 157 -7.26 -8.39 -1.53
N VAL A 158 -6.34 -8.07 -0.63
CA VAL A 158 -5.71 -6.75 -0.48
C VAL A 158 -4.22 -6.93 -0.73
N VAL A 159 -3.67 -6.10 -1.63
CA VAL A 159 -2.25 -6.16 -1.99
C VAL A 159 -1.41 -5.72 -0.81
N THR A 160 -0.36 -6.50 -0.52
CA THR A 160 0.61 -6.18 0.52
C THR A 160 2.04 -6.32 0.03
N TYR A 161 2.96 -5.66 0.74
CA TYR A 161 4.38 -5.80 0.55
C TYR A 161 5.04 -6.12 1.88
N GLN A 162 5.58 -7.33 2.00
CA GLN A 162 6.40 -7.70 3.15
C GLN A 162 7.78 -7.07 3.01
N ILE A 163 8.20 -6.34 4.04
CA ILE A 163 9.47 -5.62 4.06
C ILE A 163 10.50 -6.45 4.83
N THR A 164 11.64 -6.69 4.20
CA THR A 164 12.75 -7.44 4.79
C THR A 164 14.06 -6.68 4.58
N SER A 165 15.09 -6.98 5.36
CA SER A 165 16.42 -6.40 5.16
C SER A 165 17.29 -7.36 4.34
N SER A 166 18.00 -6.80 3.35
CA SER A 166 19.02 -7.51 2.57
C SER A 166 20.39 -7.60 3.26
N GLN A 167 20.55 -7.04 4.46
CA GLN A 167 21.83 -7.12 5.18
C GLN A 167 22.20 -8.58 5.43
N LYS A 168 23.25 -9.06 4.74
CA LYS A 168 23.94 -10.31 5.08
C LYS A 168 24.26 -10.26 6.57
N LYS A 169 23.69 -11.17 7.37
CA LYS A 169 24.23 -11.47 8.69
C LYS A 169 25.69 -11.87 8.48
N ASN A 170 26.62 -11.00 8.85
CA ASN A 170 28.01 -11.40 9.06
C ASN A 170 28.02 -12.33 10.27
N LEU A 171 27.72 -13.61 10.03
CA LEU A 171 27.94 -14.68 10.99
C LEU A 171 29.45 -14.87 11.07
N ASN A 172 30.09 -14.11 11.97
CA ASN A 172 31.44 -14.41 12.43
C ASN A 172 31.36 -15.71 13.24
N PHE A 173 31.46 -16.85 12.56
CA PHE A 173 31.85 -18.10 13.20
C PHE A 173 33.32 -17.97 13.59
N LYS A 174 33.57 -17.73 14.89
CA LYS A 174 34.87 -18.07 15.48
C LYS A 174 34.86 -19.57 15.72
N PHE A 175 35.72 -20.30 15.01
CA PHE A 175 36.10 -21.67 15.36
C PHE A 175 37.01 -21.67 16.59
#